data_AF-A0AAU9W103-F1
#
_entry.id   AF-A0AAU9W103-F1
#
_cell.length_a   1.000
_cell.length_b   1.000
_cell.length_c   1.000
_cell.angle_alpha   90.00
_cell.angle_beta   90.00
_cell.angle_gamma   90.00
#
_symmetry.space_group_name_H-M   'P 1'
#
loop_
_entity.id
_entity.type
_entity.pdbx_description
1 polymer ?
#
loop_
_entity_poly.entity_id
_entity_poly.type
_entity_poly.pdbx_seq_one_letter_code
_entity_poly.pdbx_strand_id
1 'polypeptide(L)'
;MATCFLTLCFEVSVGLAPYNIVICPRVCTLYLRIELLSDGIKVRFTTVNNTSSPYLTDRKLEMDALTGMPSVTADPDRTLTGYTPGRNNLQPSGNRDQQPGIIPLTGIKPQVVAPVEASADRFVINVSGLKFETHVQTLEQYPETLLGNANKRSKYYDSTRSEYFFDRNRPAFDAILFYYQSGGKLLRPANVPMDVFADEIRFYELGEDILHKVEQEEGYIEEEKPILPENKLQRKIWELFEFPDTSLGARVVAIFSVVVITLSIVTFCVETLPQFRPKEEDGTKRRQPWFTLETACIIWFTFEYLMRLISSPQKLVFVRSFLNLIDIVAILPYYITLPMQDTKASSFGVLRVIRLVRVFRIFKLSRHSRGLQILGHTLRASLRELGLLIFFLLIGVILFSSAVYYAEGGEDDSNFKSIPDAFWWAVVTMTTVGYGDMRPITVWGKIVGSLCAISGVLTIALPVPVIVSNFNYFYHRENEQRAAEQSKKEKERKENERLQKEKEEAEQERKYGAVDHNGMNGPETGIEMELLTSLDSIPSNSKGHKNKANTAVVANSMPLVDYPDSTIRFETGV
;
A
#
# COMPACT_ATOMS: atom_id res chain seq x y z
N MET A 1 -21.68 5.25 -9.81
CA MET A 1 -22.09 4.08 -9.00
C MET A 1 -21.19 4.04 -7.78
N ALA A 2 -21.70 4.47 -6.63
CA ALA A 2 -20.97 4.56 -5.37
C ALA A 2 -20.80 3.16 -4.74
N THR A 3 -19.58 2.82 -4.37
CA THR A 3 -19.20 1.63 -3.61
C THR A 3 -19.78 1.71 -2.20
N CYS A 4 -20.82 0.91 -1.90
CA CYS A 4 -21.27 0.67 -0.53
C CYS A 4 -20.24 -0.20 0.20
N PHE A 5 -19.52 0.38 1.17
CA PHE A 5 -18.81 -0.37 2.19
C PHE A 5 -19.84 -0.92 3.18
N LEU A 6 -19.92 -2.25 3.34
CA LEU A 6 -20.63 -2.86 4.46
C LEU A 6 -19.67 -2.90 5.66
N THR A 7 -19.92 -2.09 6.67
CA THR A 7 -19.23 -2.21 7.97
C THR A 7 -20.02 -3.19 8.83
N LEU A 8 -19.41 -4.33 9.17
CA LEU A 8 -19.93 -5.29 10.15
C LEU A 8 -19.48 -4.85 11.55
N CYS A 9 -20.39 -4.30 12.35
CA CYS A 9 -20.17 -4.05 13.77
C CYS A 9 -20.66 -5.26 14.59
N PHE A 10 -19.82 -5.75 15.49
CA PHE A 10 -20.17 -6.85 16.41
C PHE A 10 -20.56 -6.28 17.76
N GLU A 11 -21.72 -6.67 18.26
CA GLU A 11 -22.17 -6.34 19.62
C GLU A 11 -22.48 -7.65 20.35
N VAL A 12 -21.67 -7.98 21.35
CA VAL A 12 -21.87 -9.14 22.23
C VAL A 12 -22.51 -8.62 23.51
N SER A 13 -23.84 -8.63 23.59
CA SER A 13 -24.56 -8.26 24.80
C SER A 13 -24.63 -9.44 25.76
N VAL A 14 -23.82 -9.42 26.82
CA VAL A 14 -24.06 -10.18 28.05
C VAL A 14 -24.80 -9.24 29.00
N GLY A 15 -26.04 -9.58 29.37
CA GLY A 15 -26.99 -8.65 29.97
C GLY A 15 -26.44 -7.83 31.13
N LEU A 16 -26.15 -6.56 30.88
CA LEU A 16 -26.09 -5.40 31.76
C LEU A 16 -26.12 -4.14 30.83
N ALA A 17 -26.83 -3.10 31.25
CA ALA A 17 -27.38 -2.01 30.43
C ALA A 17 -26.41 -1.23 29.49
N PRO A 18 -26.87 -0.67 28.35
CA PRO A 18 -26.00 -0.02 27.36
C PRO A 18 -25.78 1.48 27.65
N TYR A 19 -24.53 1.92 27.53
CA TYR A 19 -24.16 3.32 27.30
C TYR A 19 -23.76 3.49 25.82
N ASN A 20 -24.37 4.45 25.12
CA ASN A 20 -24.23 4.68 23.69
C ASN A 20 -22.94 5.45 23.33
N ILE A 21 -22.18 4.94 22.36
CA ILE A 21 -21.18 5.70 21.59
C ILE A 21 -21.77 5.96 20.21
N VAL A 22 -21.90 7.23 19.82
CA VAL A 22 -22.43 7.67 18.51
C VAL A 22 -21.26 7.89 17.54
N ILE A 23 -21.25 7.19 16.41
CA ILE A 23 -20.40 7.50 15.24
C ILE A 23 -21.32 7.79 14.05
N CYS A 24 -20.95 8.85 13.30
CA CYS A 24 -21.66 9.58 12.24
C CYS A 24 -22.43 8.73 11.17
N PRO A 25 -23.56 9.22 10.59
CA PRO A 25 -24.49 8.38 9.83
C PRO A 25 -24.35 8.56 8.30
N ARG A 26 -23.55 7.73 7.62
CA ARG A 26 -23.64 7.55 6.15
C ARG A 26 -23.37 6.12 5.63
N VAL A 27 -23.37 5.11 6.51
CA VAL A 27 -23.15 3.70 6.12
C VAL A 27 -24.37 2.86 6.53
N CYS A 28 -24.91 2.05 5.62
CA CYS A 28 -25.88 1.01 5.99
C CYS A 28 -25.17 -0.07 6.82
N THR A 29 -25.24 0.02 8.14
CA THR A 29 -24.62 -0.94 9.06
C THR A 29 -25.50 -2.18 9.19
N LEU A 30 -24.94 -3.35 8.85
CA LEU A 30 -25.55 -4.65 9.11
C LEU A 30 -25.07 -5.14 10.48
N TYR A 31 -25.98 -5.25 11.45
CA TYR A 31 -25.64 -5.75 12.78
C TYR A 31 -25.82 -7.27 12.82
N LEU A 32 -24.74 -7.98 13.14
CA LEU A 32 -24.79 -9.39 13.51
C LEU A 32 -25.07 -9.48 15.01
N ARG A 33 -26.32 -9.75 15.39
CA ARG A 33 -26.69 -9.98 16.78
C ARG A 33 -26.57 -11.46 17.08
N ILE A 34 -25.67 -11.80 18.01
CA ILE A 34 -25.50 -13.15 18.53
C ILE A 34 -26.17 -13.21 19.90
N GLU A 35 -27.35 -13.82 19.97
CA GLU A 35 -28.03 -14.08 21.24
C GLU A 35 -27.58 -15.44 21.77
N LEU A 36 -26.90 -15.42 22.93
CA LEU A 36 -26.49 -16.61 23.65
C LEU A 36 -27.64 -17.06 24.55
N LEU A 37 -28.30 -18.16 24.20
CA LEU A 37 -29.38 -18.77 24.98
C LEU A 37 -28.82 -19.99 25.75
N SER A 38 -29.52 -20.38 26.83
CA SER A 38 -29.17 -21.55 27.64
C SER A 38 -29.03 -22.84 26.83
N ASP A 39 -29.78 -22.94 25.73
CA ASP A 39 -29.89 -24.15 24.91
C ASP A 39 -29.39 -23.97 23.46
N GLY A 40 -28.67 -22.87 23.16
CA GLY A 40 -28.10 -22.66 21.82
C GLY A 40 -27.77 -21.21 21.49
N ILE A 41 -27.28 -21.00 20.26
CA ILE A 41 -26.92 -19.67 19.75
C ILE A 41 -27.93 -19.29 18.67
N LYS A 42 -28.57 -18.13 18.84
CA LYS A 42 -29.45 -17.54 17.82
C LYS A 42 -28.74 -16.38 17.16
N VAL A 43 -28.40 -16.55 15.88
CA VAL A 43 -27.75 -15.51 15.06
C VAL A 43 -28.81 -14.79 14.25
N ARG A 44 -28.95 -13.47 14.44
CA ARG A 44 -29.89 -12.63 13.67
C ARG A 44 -29.13 -11.50 12.99
N PHE A 45 -29.39 -11.33 11.70
CA PHE A 45 -28.91 -10.17 10.94
C PHE A 45 -29.99 -9.09 10.99
N THR A 46 -29.63 -7.88 11.44
CA THR A 46 -30.57 -6.75 11.55
C THR A 46 -30.02 -5.54 10.81
N THR A 47 -30.84 -4.96 9.93
CA THR A 47 -30.58 -3.69 9.26
C THR A 47 -31.25 -2.57 10.07
N VAL A 48 -30.49 -1.56 10.50
CA VAL A 48 -31.07 -0.38 11.15
C VAL A 48 -31.44 0.64 10.07
N ASN A 49 -32.72 0.71 9.70
CA ASN A 49 -33.25 1.85 8.95
C ASN A 49 -33.61 2.95 9.96
N ASN A 50 -32.75 3.97 10.05
CA ASN A 50 -32.88 5.00 11.07
C ASN A 50 -33.91 6.06 10.67
N THR A 51 -35.17 5.90 11.06
CA THR A 51 -36.14 7.01 11.13
C THR A 51 -37.16 6.76 12.25
N SER A 52 -36.86 7.21 13.47
CA SER A 52 -37.81 7.85 14.42
C SER A 52 -37.33 7.74 15.86
N SER A 53 -36.91 8.85 16.48
CA SER A 53 -37.51 9.29 17.76
C SER A 53 -37.01 10.69 18.17
N PRO A 54 -37.84 11.54 18.79
CA PRO A 54 -37.66 12.98 18.86
C PRO A 54 -37.38 13.45 20.30
N TYR A 55 -36.15 13.85 20.63
CA TYR A 55 -35.88 14.69 21.81
C TYR A 55 -34.62 15.53 21.56
N LEU A 56 -34.83 16.71 20.99
CA LEU A 56 -33.86 17.81 20.99
C LEU A 56 -34.37 18.86 21.98
N THR A 57 -33.64 19.07 23.06
CA THR A 57 -33.63 20.34 23.78
C THR A 57 -32.18 20.68 24.12
N ASP A 58 -31.59 21.42 23.20
CA ASP A 58 -30.91 22.70 23.43
C ASP A 58 -30.09 22.83 24.73
N ARG A 59 -28.78 22.62 24.62
CA ARG A 59 -27.78 23.41 25.38
C ARG A 59 -26.52 23.65 24.56
N LYS A 60 -26.35 24.93 24.21
CA LYS A 60 -25.10 25.64 23.90
C LYS A 60 -23.88 25.11 24.66
N LEU A 61 -22.78 24.92 23.93
CA LEU A 61 -21.42 25.20 24.41
C LEU A 61 -20.57 25.64 23.20
N GLU A 62 -20.38 26.97 23.12
CA GLU A 62 -19.42 27.67 22.27
C GLU A 62 -18.03 27.67 22.94
N MET A 63 -16.99 27.61 22.08
CA MET A 63 -15.63 28.16 22.23
C MET A 63 -14.73 27.68 23.40
N ASP A 64 -13.60 27.02 23.08
CA ASP A 64 -12.36 27.76 22.82
C ASP A 64 -11.26 26.89 22.20
N ALA A 65 -10.59 27.47 21.19
CA ALA A 65 -9.36 26.99 20.59
C ALA A 65 -8.18 27.75 21.19
N LEU A 66 -7.14 27.03 21.65
CA LEU A 66 -5.81 27.53 22.00
C LEU A 66 -4.83 26.41 21.57
N THR A 67 -4.17 26.45 20.41
CA THR A 67 -2.97 27.24 20.05
C THR A 67 -1.99 27.49 21.20
N GLY A 68 -0.82 26.85 21.12
CA GLY A 68 0.29 27.00 22.05
C GLY A 68 1.56 26.31 21.55
N MET A 69 2.16 26.83 20.47
CA MET A 69 3.58 26.65 20.18
C MET A 69 4.24 28.05 20.23
N PRO A 70 5.38 28.23 20.91
CA PRO A 70 6.09 29.50 20.89
C PRO A 70 6.96 29.61 19.63
N SER A 71 6.72 30.67 18.87
CA SER A 71 7.62 31.24 17.88
C SER A 71 8.75 32.01 18.57
N VAL A 72 9.99 31.80 18.12
CA VAL A 72 11.11 32.71 18.40
C VAL A 72 11.48 33.38 17.08
N THR A 73 11.28 34.69 17.06
CA THR A 73 11.57 35.65 16.00
C THR A 73 13.08 35.83 15.81
N ALA A 74 13.51 35.87 14.55
CA ALA A 74 14.83 36.33 14.15
C ALA A 74 14.85 37.86 14.05
N ASP A 75 15.89 38.49 14.59
CA ASP A 75 16.21 39.91 14.42
C ASP A 75 17.55 40.00 13.65
N PRO A 76 17.65 40.76 12.56
CA PRO A 76 18.88 40.90 11.78
C PRO A 76 19.55 42.24 12.11
N ASP A 77 20.57 42.26 12.97
CA ASP A 77 21.60 43.30 12.95
C ASP A 77 22.76 42.97 13.90
N ARG A 78 23.94 42.67 13.33
CA ARG A 78 25.22 43.24 13.78
C ARG A 78 26.40 42.75 12.93
N THR A 79 27.03 43.72 12.30
CA THR A 79 28.34 43.66 11.65
C THR A 79 29.52 43.61 12.62
N LEU A 80 30.62 43.03 12.12
CA LEU A 80 32.04 43.40 12.28
C LEU A 80 32.94 42.71 13.32
N THR A 81 34.15 42.40 12.81
CA THR A 81 35.45 42.03 13.45
C THR A 81 35.58 40.57 13.92
N GLY A 82 36.56 39.75 13.52
CA GLY A 82 37.90 39.97 12.97
C GLY A 82 38.92 39.53 14.02
N TYR A 83 39.62 38.39 13.84
CA TYR A 83 40.98 38.15 14.37
C TYR A 83 41.59 36.86 13.80
N THR A 84 42.85 36.98 13.35
CA THR A 84 43.75 35.98 12.73
C THR A 84 44.57 35.18 13.77
N PRO A 85 45.30 34.12 13.35
CA PRO A 85 45.64 32.95 14.18
C PRO A 85 47.04 32.99 14.82
N GLY A 86 47.21 32.19 15.89
CA GLY A 86 48.46 32.01 16.64
C GLY A 86 48.97 30.55 16.63
N ARG A 87 50.23 30.43 16.22
CA ARG A 87 51.12 29.28 15.98
C ARG A 87 51.65 28.62 17.28
N ASN A 88 51.85 27.30 17.32
CA ASN A 88 53.19 26.64 17.39
C ASN A 88 53.19 25.15 17.84
N ASN A 89 53.70 24.31 16.93
CA ASN A 89 54.66 23.19 17.05
C ASN A 89 54.83 22.37 18.34
N LEU A 90 54.77 21.03 18.18
CA LEU A 90 55.77 20.06 18.67
C LEU A 90 55.59 18.70 17.94
N GLN A 91 56.69 18.14 17.44
CA GLN A 91 56.90 16.77 16.92
C GLN A 91 58.37 16.41 17.26
N PRO A 92 58.88 15.15 17.08
CA PRO A 92 58.25 13.85 16.84
C PRO A 92 58.85 12.69 17.69
N SER A 93 58.28 11.47 17.65
CA SER A 93 59.07 10.21 17.59
C SER A 93 58.24 8.94 17.28
N GLY A 94 58.64 8.19 16.23
CA GLY A 94 58.87 6.73 16.31
C GLY A 94 57.81 5.70 15.85
N ASN A 95 58.06 5.13 14.64
CA ASN A 95 57.73 3.78 14.10
C ASN A 95 56.26 3.40 13.81
N ARG A 96 55.84 3.33 12.52
CA ARG A 96 56.03 2.28 11.47
C ARG A 96 55.15 1.03 11.67
N ASP A 97 54.08 0.91 10.88
CA ASP A 97 53.90 -0.17 9.89
C ASP A 97 52.75 0.07 8.87
N GLN A 98 53.17 -0.03 7.60
CA GLN A 98 52.56 -0.30 6.29
C GLN A 98 51.03 -0.20 6.00
N GLN A 99 50.69 0.69 5.05
CA GLN A 99 49.60 0.55 4.06
C GLN A 99 50.13 0.93 2.65
N PRO A 100 49.62 0.31 1.56
CA PRO A 100 50.23 0.36 0.22
C PRO A 100 50.04 1.70 -0.49
N GLY A 101 51.10 2.10 -1.21
CA GLY A 101 51.29 3.42 -1.78
C GLY A 101 50.53 3.70 -3.08
N ILE A 102 50.17 4.97 -3.21
CA ILE A 102 49.73 5.66 -4.42
C ILE A 102 50.95 5.80 -5.35
N ILE A 103 50.85 5.30 -6.58
CA ILE A 103 51.87 5.50 -7.63
C ILE A 103 51.64 6.90 -8.24
N PRO A 104 52.66 7.79 -8.29
CA PRO A 104 52.56 9.04 -9.01
C PRO A 104 52.79 8.81 -10.50
N LEU A 105 51.78 9.10 -11.33
CA LEU A 105 51.88 9.14 -12.80
C LEU A 105 52.62 10.42 -13.25
N THR A 106 53.94 10.44 -13.07
CA THR A 106 54.82 11.34 -13.82
C THR A 106 55.46 10.55 -14.95
N GLY A 107 54.93 10.69 -16.17
CA GLY A 107 55.53 10.01 -17.33
C GLY A 107 54.65 9.76 -18.54
N ILE A 108 53.70 10.63 -18.88
CA ILE A 108 53.11 10.66 -20.22
C ILE A 108 53.14 12.10 -20.70
N LYS A 109 54.01 12.40 -21.66
CA LYS A 109 53.97 13.68 -22.39
C LYS A 109 52.59 13.79 -23.04
N PRO A 110 51.86 14.91 -22.93
CA PRO A 110 50.70 15.13 -23.76
C PRO A 110 51.17 15.08 -25.22
N GLN A 111 50.72 14.08 -25.97
CA GLN A 111 50.77 14.17 -27.42
C GLN A 111 49.90 15.38 -27.77
N VAL A 112 50.54 16.42 -28.27
CA VAL A 112 49.85 17.50 -28.98
C VAL A 112 49.28 16.85 -30.23
N VAL A 113 48.06 16.36 -30.11
CA VAL A 113 47.21 16.07 -31.26
C VAL A 113 46.98 17.43 -31.91
N ALA A 114 47.42 17.58 -33.16
CA ALA A 114 47.15 18.76 -33.96
C ALA A 114 45.65 19.11 -33.89
N PRO A 115 45.26 20.39 -33.92
CA PRO A 115 43.85 20.72 -33.95
C PRO A 115 43.26 20.12 -35.23
N VAL A 116 42.52 19.03 -35.07
CA VAL A 116 41.63 18.54 -36.12
C VAL A 116 40.65 19.68 -36.37
N GLU A 117 40.58 20.10 -37.62
CA GLU A 117 39.74 21.20 -38.09
C GLU A 117 38.33 21.11 -37.49
N ALA A 118 38.03 22.05 -36.61
CA ALA A 118 36.73 22.18 -35.97
C ALA A 118 35.75 22.87 -36.95
N SER A 119 35.16 22.12 -37.88
CA SER A 119 33.86 22.48 -38.50
C SER A 119 33.29 21.37 -39.40
N ALA A 120 32.54 20.42 -38.83
CA ALA A 120 31.38 19.74 -39.44
C ALA A 120 30.87 18.68 -38.44
N ASP A 121 29.58 18.36 -38.46
CA ASP A 121 28.93 17.28 -37.68
C ASP A 121 28.62 17.57 -36.19
N ARG A 122 28.29 18.83 -35.86
CA ARG A 122 27.49 19.12 -34.66
C ARG A 122 26.00 18.98 -34.99
N PHE A 123 25.32 18.17 -34.19
CA PHE A 123 23.92 17.82 -34.35
C PHE A 123 23.09 18.62 -33.34
N VAL A 124 22.19 19.48 -33.82
CA VAL A 124 21.34 20.34 -32.98
C VAL A 124 19.98 19.69 -32.77
N ILE A 125 19.62 19.49 -31.50
CA ILE A 125 18.32 18.96 -31.07
C ILE A 125 17.61 20.02 -30.24
N ASN A 126 16.50 20.51 -30.73
CA ASN A 126 15.67 21.50 -30.07
C ASN A 126 14.47 20.80 -29.40
N VAL A 127 14.45 20.78 -28.07
CA VAL A 127 13.34 20.26 -27.27
C VAL A 127 12.55 21.43 -26.69
N SER A 128 11.39 21.72 -27.26
CA SER A 128 10.46 22.77 -26.83
C SER A 128 11.15 24.12 -26.57
N GLY A 129 12.07 24.49 -27.46
CA GLY A 129 12.86 25.73 -27.43
C GLY A 129 14.22 25.63 -26.73
N LEU A 130 14.51 24.53 -26.01
CA LEU A 130 15.82 24.29 -25.42
C LEU A 130 16.71 23.55 -26.41
N LYS A 131 17.84 24.16 -26.80
CA LYS A 131 18.77 23.57 -27.75
C LYS A 131 19.83 22.75 -27.03
N PHE A 132 20.00 21.53 -27.52
CA PHE A 132 21.04 20.60 -27.15
C PHE A 132 21.93 20.36 -28.37
N GLU A 133 23.23 20.20 -28.13
CA GLU A 133 24.21 19.89 -29.17
C GLU A 133 24.96 18.62 -28.80
N THR A 134 25.15 17.74 -29.77
CA THR A 134 25.94 16.52 -29.62
C THR A 134 26.59 16.13 -30.95
N HIS A 135 27.44 15.12 -30.94
CA HIS A 135 28.01 14.56 -32.16
C HIS A 135 27.14 13.43 -32.72
N VAL A 136 27.10 13.30 -34.05
CA VAL A 136 26.37 12.22 -34.75
C VAL A 136 26.81 10.84 -34.25
N GLN A 137 28.13 10.65 -34.08
CA GLN A 137 28.73 9.41 -33.60
C GLN A 137 28.21 9.00 -32.22
N THR A 138 27.88 9.96 -31.35
CA THR A 138 27.33 9.70 -30.01
C THR A 138 25.94 9.08 -30.09
N LEU A 139 25.12 9.53 -31.05
CA LEU A 139 23.77 8.99 -31.26
C LEU A 139 23.81 7.62 -31.95
N GLU A 140 24.70 7.46 -32.93
CA GLU A 140 24.84 6.22 -33.71
C GLU A 140 25.37 5.03 -32.91
N GLN A 141 25.86 5.26 -31.68
CA GLN A 141 26.17 4.19 -30.73
C GLN A 141 24.95 3.30 -30.41
N TYR A 142 23.72 3.83 -30.56
CA TYR A 142 22.47 3.12 -30.31
C TYR A 142 21.52 3.21 -31.51
N PRO A 143 21.80 2.50 -32.61
CA PRO A 143 21.10 2.66 -33.90
C PRO A 143 19.63 2.20 -33.89
N GLU A 144 19.22 1.43 -32.90
CA GLU A 144 17.84 0.97 -32.73
C GLU A 144 16.90 2.07 -32.21
N THR A 145 17.46 3.08 -31.53
CA THR A 145 16.70 4.17 -30.90
C THR A 145 16.23 5.21 -31.91
N LEU A 146 15.27 6.06 -31.52
CA LEU A 146 14.75 7.12 -32.39
C LEU A 146 15.86 8.07 -32.85
N LEU A 147 16.70 8.54 -31.92
CA LEU A 147 17.78 9.49 -32.23
C LEU A 147 18.98 8.83 -32.88
N GLY A 148 19.26 7.54 -32.62
CA GLY A 148 20.36 6.82 -33.24
C GLY A 148 20.08 6.41 -34.69
N ASN A 149 18.80 6.23 -35.05
CA ASN A 149 18.40 5.85 -36.40
C ASN A 149 18.13 7.08 -37.30
N ALA A 150 18.91 7.23 -38.37
CA ALA A 150 18.77 8.34 -39.32
C ALA A 150 17.37 8.42 -39.96
N ASN A 151 16.76 7.27 -40.28
CA ASN A 151 15.44 7.24 -40.92
C ASN A 151 14.35 7.67 -39.94
N LYS A 152 14.41 7.21 -38.67
CA LYS A 152 13.41 7.54 -37.65
C LYS A 152 13.45 9.02 -37.29
N ARG A 153 14.64 9.57 -37.06
CA ARG A 153 14.80 10.99 -36.70
C ARG A 153 14.52 11.95 -37.84
N SER A 154 14.67 11.52 -39.11
CA SER A 154 14.45 12.39 -40.28
C SER A 154 13.08 13.09 -40.29
N LYS A 155 12.05 12.43 -39.73
CA LYS A 155 10.69 12.98 -39.56
C LYS A 155 10.64 14.26 -38.73
N TYR A 156 11.62 14.47 -37.84
CA TYR A 156 11.67 15.59 -36.91
C TYR A 156 12.66 16.68 -37.34
N TYR A 157 13.26 16.56 -38.54
CA TYR A 157 14.24 17.53 -39.03
C TYR A 157 13.55 18.76 -39.64
N ASP A 158 13.90 19.94 -39.14
CA ASP A 158 13.53 21.23 -39.71
C ASP A 158 14.66 21.75 -40.61
N SER A 159 14.46 21.69 -41.92
CA SER A 159 15.44 22.16 -42.91
C SER A 159 15.65 23.67 -42.89
N THR A 160 14.69 24.46 -42.41
CA THR A 160 14.80 25.93 -42.37
C THR A 160 15.73 26.38 -41.24
N ARG A 161 15.71 25.65 -40.11
CA ARG A 161 16.51 25.95 -38.92
C ARG A 161 17.73 25.04 -38.76
N SER A 162 17.84 24.02 -39.61
CA SER A 162 18.90 22.99 -39.56
C SER A 162 18.98 22.31 -38.19
N GLU A 163 17.84 21.98 -37.58
CA GLU A 163 17.73 21.35 -36.25
C GLU A 163 16.66 20.27 -36.22
N TYR A 164 16.76 19.33 -35.27
CA TYR A 164 15.68 18.37 -34.99
C TYR A 164 14.77 18.92 -33.90
N PHE A 165 13.48 19.05 -34.17
CA PHE A 165 12.52 19.65 -33.24
C PHE A 165 11.62 18.60 -32.58
N PHE A 166 11.55 18.66 -31.25
CA PHE A 166 10.68 17.82 -30.43
C PHE A 166 9.86 18.69 -29.47
N ASP A 167 8.53 18.66 -29.59
CA ASP A 167 7.62 19.32 -28.65
C ASP A 167 7.34 18.42 -27.44
N ARG A 168 8.34 18.31 -26.55
CA ARG A 168 8.40 17.32 -25.46
C ARG A 168 8.95 17.88 -24.15
N ASN A 169 9.07 17.02 -23.13
CA ASN A 169 9.50 17.39 -21.79
C ASN A 169 10.99 17.79 -21.78
N ARG A 170 11.25 19.08 -21.54
CA ARG A 170 12.62 19.65 -21.56
C ARG A 170 13.54 19.05 -20.49
N PRO A 171 13.13 18.98 -19.21
CA PRO A 171 14.02 18.47 -18.17
C PRO A 171 14.39 16.98 -18.34
N ALA A 172 13.48 16.15 -18.88
CA ALA A 172 13.76 14.74 -19.12
C ALA A 172 14.84 14.51 -20.18
N PHE A 173 14.88 15.37 -21.21
CA PHE A 173 15.80 15.18 -22.34
C PHE A 173 17.28 15.25 -21.96
N ASP A 174 17.62 15.95 -20.88
CA ASP A 174 19.01 16.01 -20.38
C ASP A 174 19.53 14.61 -20.04
N ALA A 175 18.71 13.80 -19.36
CA ALA A 175 19.04 12.41 -19.06
C ALA A 175 19.02 11.50 -20.31
N ILE A 176 18.09 11.74 -21.25
CA ILE A 176 18.04 11.00 -22.52
C ILE A 176 19.33 11.24 -23.31
N LEU A 177 19.80 12.48 -23.41
CA LEU A 177 21.04 12.78 -24.11
C LEU A 177 22.26 12.23 -23.37
N PHE A 178 22.27 12.34 -22.04
CA PHE A 178 23.34 11.79 -21.21
C PHE A 178 23.46 10.27 -21.35
N TYR A 179 22.36 9.55 -21.60
CA TYR A 179 22.40 8.11 -21.89
C TYR A 179 23.30 7.78 -23.09
N TYR A 180 23.21 8.55 -24.18
CA TYR A 180 24.10 8.38 -25.32
C TYR A 180 25.55 8.77 -24.98
N GLN A 181 25.74 9.89 -24.28
CA GLN A 181 27.08 10.41 -23.94
C GLN A 181 27.85 9.51 -22.97
N SER A 182 27.13 8.89 -22.03
CA SER A 182 27.72 8.05 -20.98
C SER A 182 27.92 6.60 -21.40
N GLY A 183 27.48 6.23 -22.61
CA GLY A 183 27.51 4.85 -23.08
C GLY A 183 26.53 3.95 -22.32
N GLY A 184 25.36 4.49 -21.93
CA GLY A 184 24.22 3.68 -21.51
C GLY A 184 23.71 3.92 -20.09
N LYS A 185 24.19 4.95 -19.38
CA LYS A 185 23.69 5.28 -18.05
C LYS A 185 22.48 6.20 -18.17
N LEU A 186 21.34 5.76 -17.65
CA LEU A 186 20.11 6.54 -17.64
C LEU A 186 19.66 6.76 -16.21
N LEU A 187 19.68 8.00 -15.76
CA LEU A 187 19.25 8.41 -14.43
C LEU A 187 18.12 9.42 -14.57
N ARG A 188 16.99 9.18 -13.91
CA ARG A 188 15.87 10.10 -13.95
C ARG A 188 16.23 11.42 -13.23
N PRO A 189 15.99 12.58 -13.84
CA PRO A 189 16.14 13.85 -13.15
C PRO A 189 15.15 13.96 -11.98
N ALA A 190 15.61 14.43 -10.81
CA ALA A 190 14.80 14.45 -9.59
C ALA A 190 13.52 15.31 -9.70
N ASN A 191 13.52 16.30 -10.60
CA ASN A 191 12.38 17.18 -10.88
C ASN A 191 11.42 16.64 -11.95
N VAL A 192 11.65 15.44 -12.50
CA VAL A 192 10.80 14.81 -13.50
C VAL A 192 10.06 13.62 -12.87
N PRO A 193 8.72 13.62 -12.87
CA PRO A 193 7.93 12.46 -12.43
C PRO A 193 8.27 11.18 -13.22
N MET A 194 8.19 10.01 -12.56
CA MET A 194 8.56 8.73 -13.18
C MET A 194 7.68 8.36 -14.37
N ASP A 195 6.38 8.65 -14.31
CA ASP A 195 5.44 8.41 -15.41
C ASP A 195 5.80 9.24 -16.65
N VAL A 196 6.13 10.53 -16.45
CA VAL A 196 6.61 11.41 -17.53
C VAL A 196 7.93 10.90 -18.09
N PHE A 197 8.88 10.52 -17.23
CA PHE A 197 10.18 10.02 -17.68
C PHE A 197 10.05 8.71 -18.46
N ALA A 198 9.22 7.77 -17.99
CA ALA A 198 8.92 6.53 -18.69
C ALA A 198 8.30 6.77 -20.07
N ASP A 199 7.40 7.74 -20.20
CA ASP A 199 6.83 8.16 -21.48
C ASP A 199 7.90 8.71 -22.44
N GLU A 200 8.89 9.45 -21.93
CA GLU A 200 10.03 9.92 -22.74
C GLU A 200 10.96 8.76 -23.17
N ILE A 201 11.26 7.81 -22.28
CA ILE A 201 12.06 6.61 -22.59
C ILE A 201 11.40 5.81 -23.73
N ARG A 202 10.07 5.65 -23.67
CA ARG A 202 9.28 4.97 -24.70
C ARG A 202 9.26 5.76 -25.99
N PHE A 203 9.08 7.07 -25.94
CA PHE A 203 9.07 7.92 -27.13
C PHE A 203 10.40 7.92 -27.88
N TYR A 204 11.53 8.03 -27.16
CA TYR A 204 12.86 7.99 -27.76
C TYR A 204 13.32 6.56 -28.12
N GLU A 205 12.47 5.56 -27.87
CA GLU A 205 12.68 4.16 -28.22
C GLU A 205 14.00 3.61 -27.64
N LEU A 206 14.33 3.95 -26.39
CA LEU A 206 15.56 3.47 -25.75
C LEU A 206 15.51 1.95 -25.45
N GLY A 207 14.32 1.37 -25.44
CA GLY A 207 14.08 -0.06 -25.24
C GLY A 207 13.45 -0.40 -23.88
N GLU A 208 12.61 -1.42 -23.86
CA GLU A 208 11.89 -1.87 -22.66
C GLU A 208 12.86 -2.38 -21.57
N ASP A 209 13.98 -3.01 -21.95
CA ASP A 209 15.01 -3.46 -21.00
C ASP A 209 15.61 -2.30 -20.19
N ILE A 210 15.70 -1.12 -20.80
CA ILE A 210 16.25 0.08 -20.15
C ILE A 210 15.20 0.71 -19.25
N LEU A 211 13.96 0.80 -19.71
CA LEU A 211 12.85 1.23 -18.88
C LEU A 211 12.75 0.37 -17.62
N HIS A 212 12.83 -0.95 -17.77
CA HIS A 212 12.78 -1.88 -16.65
C HIS A 212 13.96 -1.72 -15.69
N LYS A 213 15.17 -1.43 -16.19
CA LYS A 213 16.32 -1.11 -15.32
C LYS A 213 16.11 0.16 -14.52
N VAL A 214 15.61 1.23 -15.15
CA VAL A 214 15.31 2.50 -14.44
C VAL A 214 14.21 2.28 -13.41
N GLU A 215 13.16 1.54 -13.75
CA GLU A 215 12.10 1.15 -12.83
C GLU A 215 12.67 0.40 -11.61
N GLN A 216 13.54 -0.59 -11.82
CA GLN A 216 14.21 -1.31 -10.74
C GLN A 216 15.08 -0.43 -9.84
N GLU A 217 15.88 0.48 -10.43
CA GLU A 217 16.74 1.41 -9.70
C GLU A 217 15.92 2.42 -8.88
N GLU A 218 14.75 2.84 -9.39
CA GLU A 218 13.77 3.66 -8.69
C GLU A 218 12.96 2.88 -7.64
N GLY A 219 13.17 1.56 -7.54
CA GLY A 219 12.52 0.70 -6.55
C GLY A 219 11.14 0.18 -6.96
N TYR A 220 10.78 0.28 -8.24
CA TYR A 220 9.66 -0.45 -8.83
C TYR A 220 10.10 -1.90 -9.04
N ILE A 221 9.58 -2.80 -8.20
CA ILE A 221 9.71 -4.23 -8.40
C ILE A 221 8.62 -4.63 -9.38
N GLU A 222 8.98 -5.19 -10.54
CA GLU A 222 8.00 -5.76 -11.46
C GLU A 222 7.18 -6.80 -10.70
N GLU A 223 5.86 -6.61 -10.63
CA GLU A 223 4.98 -7.64 -10.08
C GLU A 223 5.10 -8.86 -11.00
N GLU A 224 5.69 -9.95 -10.50
CA GLU A 224 5.66 -11.24 -11.18
C GLU A 224 4.20 -11.55 -11.50
N LYS A 225 3.83 -11.44 -12.77
CA LYS A 225 2.47 -11.72 -13.22
C LYS A 225 2.12 -13.13 -12.76
N PRO A 226 1.01 -13.32 -12.03
CA PRO A 226 0.68 -14.61 -11.48
C PRO A 226 0.53 -15.61 -12.63
N ILE A 227 1.26 -16.72 -12.56
CA ILE A 227 1.13 -17.82 -13.53
C ILE A 227 -0.31 -18.31 -13.44
N LEU A 228 -1.03 -18.29 -14.56
CA LEU A 228 -2.42 -18.75 -14.61
C LEU A 228 -2.48 -20.20 -15.10
N PRO A 229 -3.39 -21.03 -14.56
CA PRO A 229 -3.62 -22.36 -15.10
C PRO A 229 -4.08 -22.31 -16.56
N GLU A 230 -3.59 -23.23 -17.39
CA GLU A 230 -3.99 -23.32 -18.80
C GLU A 230 -5.46 -23.76 -18.96
N ASN A 231 -5.92 -24.66 -18.09
CA ASN A 231 -7.28 -25.17 -18.11
C ASN A 231 -8.31 -24.11 -17.72
N LYS A 232 -9.30 -23.85 -18.57
CA LYS A 232 -10.33 -22.82 -18.35
C LYS A 232 -11.10 -22.97 -17.03
N LEU A 233 -11.51 -24.20 -16.69
CA LEU A 233 -12.24 -24.47 -15.44
C LEU A 233 -11.33 -24.25 -14.22
N GLN A 234 -10.10 -24.76 -14.29
CA GLN A 234 -9.10 -24.61 -13.23
C GLN A 234 -8.77 -23.14 -12.98
N ARG A 235 -8.58 -22.37 -14.06
CA ARG A 235 -8.36 -20.93 -14.01
C ARG A 235 -9.54 -20.18 -13.39
N LYS A 236 -10.78 -20.51 -13.77
CA LYS A 236 -11.97 -19.89 -13.19
C LYS A 236 -12.10 -20.15 -11.69
N ILE A 237 -11.75 -21.35 -11.23
CA ILE A 237 -11.72 -21.69 -9.80
C ILE A 237 -10.58 -20.96 -9.09
N TRP A 238 -9.39 -20.92 -9.70
CA TRP A 238 -8.23 -20.21 -9.18
C TRP A 238 -8.53 -18.72 -8.98
N GLU A 239 -9.09 -18.07 -10.01
CA GLU A 239 -9.53 -16.68 -9.97
C GLU A 239 -10.60 -16.43 -8.90
N LEU A 240 -11.53 -17.37 -8.71
CA LEU A 240 -12.59 -17.26 -7.70
C LEU A 240 -12.07 -17.26 -6.26
N PHE A 241 -11.05 -18.08 -5.95
CA PHE A 241 -10.55 -18.26 -4.57
C PHE A 241 -9.30 -17.46 -4.23
N GLU A 242 -8.46 -17.12 -5.22
CA GLU A 242 -7.18 -16.42 -5.00
C GLU A 242 -7.32 -14.91 -5.21
N PHE A 243 -8.14 -14.46 -6.17
CA PHE A 243 -8.22 -13.06 -6.58
C PHE A 243 -9.63 -12.48 -6.38
N PRO A 244 -9.91 -11.83 -5.23
CA PRO A 244 -11.24 -11.28 -4.91
C PRO A 244 -11.75 -10.25 -5.92
N ASP A 245 -10.85 -9.53 -6.60
CA ASP A 245 -11.20 -8.44 -7.51
C ASP A 245 -11.63 -8.88 -8.92
N THR A 246 -11.55 -10.17 -9.23
CA THR A 246 -11.84 -10.71 -10.58
C THR A 246 -13.33 -10.76 -10.91
N SER A 247 -14.18 -11.06 -9.92
CA SER A 247 -15.62 -11.25 -10.14
C SER A 247 -16.44 -10.96 -8.89
N LEU A 248 -17.74 -10.69 -9.08
CA LEU A 248 -18.67 -10.56 -7.95
C LEU A 248 -18.69 -11.82 -7.09
N GLY A 249 -18.63 -13.00 -7.72
CA GLY A 249 -18.55 -14.28 -7.01
C GLY A 249 -17.30 -14.39 -6.14
N ALA A 250 -16.14 -13.96 -6.65
CA ALA A 250 -14.88 -13.97 -5.90
C ALA A 250 -14.95 -13.05 -4.67
N ARG A 251 -15.59 -11.88 -4.82
CA ARG A 251 -15.86 -10.96 -3.69
C ARG A 251 -16.75 -11.59 -2.64
N VAL A 252 -17.83 -12.26 -3.05
CA VAL A 252 -18.75 -12.94 -2.12
C VAL A 252 -18.04 -14.05 -1.35
N VAL A 253 -17.25 -14.88 -2.04
CA VAL A 253 -16.44 -15.93 -1.39
C VAL A 253 -15.45 -15.32 -0.41
N ALA A 254 -14.73 -14.27 -0.80
CA ALA A 254 -13.76 -13.60 0.08
C ALA A 254 -14.43 -13.00 1.34
N ILE A 255 -15.57 -12.31 1.20
CA ILE A 255 -16.33 -11.76 2.32
C ILE A 255 -16.82 -12.88 3.24
N PHE A 256 -17.34 -13.97 2.66
CA PHE A 256 -17.80 -15.12 3.43
C PHE A 256 -16.65 -15.77 4.22
N SER A 257 -15.47 -15.92 3.61
CA SER A 257 -14.29 -16.44 4.29
C SER A 257 -13.86 -15.55 5.46
N VAL A 258 -13.88 -14.21 5.31
CA VAL A 258 -13.64 -13.29 6.42
C VAL A 258 -14.64 -13.49 7.56
N VAL A 259 -15.93 -13.62 7.26
CA VAL A 259 -16.97 -13.89 8.26
C VAL A 259 -16.71 -15.20 9.00
N VAL A 260 -16.36 -16.27 8.29
CA VAL A 260 -16.04 -17.57 8.91
C VAL A 260 -14.78 -17.46 9.79
N ILE A 261 -13.75 -16.72 9.35
CA ILE A 261 -12.56 -16.46 10.17
C ILE A 261 -12.92 -15.73 11.46
N THR A 262 -13.68 -14.64 11.37
CA THR A 262 -14.10 -13.88 12.55
C THR A 262 -14.97 -14.73 13.49
N LEU A 263 -15.95 -15.46 12.97
CA LEU A 263 -16.78 -16.38 13.76
C LEU A 263 -15.91 -17.42 14.46
N SER A 264 -14.94 -17.99 13.75
CA SER A 264 -14.01 -18.95 14.33
C SER A 264 -13.29 -18.33 15.53
N ILE A 265 -12.68 -17.15 15.39
CA ILE A 265 -11.95 -16.46 16.46
C ILE A 265 -12.86 -16.20 17.67
N VAL A 266 -14.07 -15.67 17.43
CA VAL A 266 -15.05 -15.41 18.50
C VAL A 266 -15.40 -16.69 19.24
N THR A 267 -15.67 -17.80 18.55
CA THR A 267 -15.99 -19.08 19.20
C THR A 267 -14.86 -19.58 20.10
N PHE A 268 -13.59 -19.40 19.70
CA PHE A 268 -12.44 -19.77 20.54
C PHE A 268 -12.32 -18.89 21.78
N CYS A 269 -12.52 -17.58 21.66
CA CYS A 269 -12.55 -16.70 22.82
C CYS A 269 -13.68 -17.08 23.79
N VAL A 270 -14.88 -17.34 23.27
CA VAL A 270 -16.05 -17.70 24.09
C VAL A 270 -15.85 -19.06 24.78
N GLU A 271 -15.23 -20.04 24.13
CA GLU A 271 -14.91 -21.35 24.72
C GLU A 271 -14.03 -21.23 25.97
N THR A 272 -13.21 -20.18 26.08
CA THR A 272 -12.35 -19.94 27.26
C THR A 272 -13.09 -19.38 28.47
N LEU A 273 -14.33 -18.90 28.32
CA LEU A 273 -15.07 -18.28 29.41
C LEU A 273 -15.53 -19.35 30.43
N PRO A 274 -15.38 -19.09 31.74
CA PRO A 274 -15.69 -20.07 32.79
C PRO A 274 -17.18 -20.46 32.81
N GLN A 275 -18.06 -19.57 32.35
CA GLN A 275 -19.51 -19.80 32.30
C GLN A 275 -19.91 -20.89 31.31
N PHE A 276 -19.11 -21.10 30.26
CA PHE A 276 -19.36 -22.11 29.22
C PHE A 276 -18.50 -23.37 29.40
N ARG A 277 -17.70 -23.44 30.46
CA ARG A 277 -16.94 -24.65 30.81
C ARG A 277 -17.92 -25.70 31.35
N PRO A 278 -17.88 -26.96 30.84
CA PRO A 278 -18.79 -27.99 31.34
C PRO A 278 -18.59 -28.19 32.84
N LYS A 279 -19.68 -28.09 33.62
CA LYS A 279 -19.71 -28.50 35.03
C LYS A 279 -19.71 -30.03 35.08
N GLU A 280 -18.96 -30.61 36.01
CA GLU A 280 -18.67 -32.06 36.08
C GLU A 280 -19.91 -32.97 36.29
N GLU A 281 -21.10 -32.44 36.59
CA GLU A 281 -22.25 -33.25 37.02
C GLU A 281 -23.18 -33.78 35.91
N ASP A 282 -23.12 -33.29 34.67
CA ASP A 282 -24.02 -33.76 33.61
C ASP A 282 -23.33 -34.77 32.67
N GLY A 283 -23.42 -36.05 33.03
CA GLY A 283 -22.97 -37.20 32.23
C GLY A 283 -23.71 -37.41 30.88
N THR A 284 -24.45 -36.41 30.40
CA THR A 284 -24.94 -36.43 29.03
C THR A 284 -23.83 -35.95 28.12
N LYS A 285 -23.54 -36.73 27.06
CA LYS A 285 -22.80 -36.29 25.88
C LYS A 285 -23.54 -35.11 25.23
N ARG A 286 -23.57 -33.94 25.87
CA ARG A 286 -24.00 -32.70 25.23
C ARG A 286 -23.08 -32.56 24.03
N ARG A 287 -23.65 -32.72 22.84
CA ARG A 287 -23.05 -32.26 21.58
C ARG A 287 -22.75 -30.78 21.80
N GLN A 288 -21.54 -30.48 22.23
CA GLN A 288 -21.08 -29.13 22.51
C GLN A 288 -21.30 -28.34 21.22
N PRO A 289 -22.21 -27.35 21.19
CA PRO A 289 -22.44 -26.54 19.97
C PRO A 289 -21.12 -25.93 19.47
N TRP A 290 -20.19 -25.69 20.39
CA TRP A 290 -18.80 -25.28 20.13
C TRP A 290 -18.02 -26.25 19.25
N PHE A 291 -18.10 -27.56 19.50
CA PHE A 291 -17.44 -28.57 18.67
C PHE A 291 -18.04 -28.57 17.26
N THR A 292 -19.36 -28.51 17.13
CA THR A 292 -20.03 -28.46 15.81
C THR A 292 -19.66 -27.20 15.03
N LEU A 293 -19.63 -26.04 15.70
CA LEU A 293 -19.22 -24.77 15.07
C LEU A 293 -17.74 -24.79 14.66
N GLU A 294 -16.86 -25.33 15.52
CA GLU A 294 -15.44 -25.50 15.20
C GLU A 294 -15.28 -26.41 13.98
N THR A 295 -15.90 -27.60 14.00
CA THR A 295 -15.87 -28.53 12.86
C THR A 295 -16.39 -27.88 11.59
N ALA A 296 -17.48 -27.10 11.63
CA ALA A 296 -18.01 -26.40 10.46
C ALA A 296 -17.02 -25.37 9.90
N CYS A 297 -16.38 -24.57 10.76
CA CYS A 297 -15.36 -23.60 10.34
C CYS A 297 -14.14 -24.29 9.73
N ILE A 298 -13.68 -25.39 10.33
CA ILE A 298 -12.54 -26.16 9.82
C ILE A 298 -12.87 -26.83 8.50
N ILE A 299 -14.08 -27.37 8.32
CA ILE A 299 -14.53 -27.91 7.02
C ILE A 299 -14.44 -26.82 5.95
N TRP A 300 -14.88 -25.60 6.24
CA TRP A 300 -14.76 -24.48 5.30
C TRP A 300 -13.30 -24.14 4.99
N PHE A 301 -12.43 -24.03 6.00
CA PHE A 301 -11.01 -23.75 5.78
C PHE A 301 -10.29 -24.83 4.98
N THR A 302 -10.59 -26.11 5.27
CA THR A 302 -10.06 -27.24 4.52
C THR A 302 -10.56 -27.21 3.08
N PHE A 303 -11.85 -26.94 2.87
CA PHE A 303 -12.43 -26.79 1.54
C PHE A 303 -11.76 -25.68 0.75
N GLU A 304 -11.63 -24.49 1.33
CA GLU A 304 -10.92 -23.36 0.72
C GLU A 304 -9.47 -23.70 0.34
N TYR A 305 -8.72 -24.29 1.27
CA TYR A 305 -7.33 -24.67 1.03
C TYR A 305 -7.23 -25.73 -0.07
N LEU A 306 -8.12 -26.73 -0.06
CA LEU A 306 -8.15 -27.78 -1.07
C LEU A 306 -8.51 -27.24 -2.46
N MET A 307 -9.50 -26.34 -2.53
CA MET A 307 -9.89 -25.69 -3.79
C MET A 307 -8.74 -24.88 -4.38
N ARG A 308 -8.01 -24.12 -3.56
CA ARG A 308 -6.79 -23.41 -4.00
C ARG A 308 -5.67 -24.37 -4.38
N LEU A 309 -5.44 -25.42 -3.60
CA LEU A 309 -4.41 -26.41 -3.89
C LEU A 309 -4.69 -27.12 -5.22
N ILE A 310 -5.92 -27.57 -5.48
CA ILE A 310 -6.29 -28.26 -6.74
C ILE A 310 -6.27 -27.29 -7.93
N SER A 311 -6.63 -26.02 -7.73
CA SER A 311 -6.65 -25.04 -8.82
C SER A 311 -5.30 -24.34 -9.10
N SER A 312 -4.35 -24.37 -8.16
CA SER A 312 -3.04 -23.73 -8.34
C SER A 312 -2.23 -24.26 -9.54
N PRO A 313 -1.45 -23.42 -10.24
CA PRO A 313 -0.62 -23.84 -11.38
C PRO A 313 0.54 -24.74 -10.95
N GLN A 314 1.18 -24.44 -9.81
CA GLN A 314 2.37 -25.13 -9.32
C GLN A 314 2.17 -25.54 -7.85
N LYS A 315 1.93 -26.83 -7.61
CA LYS A 315 1.51 -27.33 -6.29
C LYS A 315 2.55 -27.15 -5.20
N LEU A 316 3.82 -27.45 -5.50
CA LEU A 316 4.89 -27.39 -4.50
C LEU A 316 5.24 -25.95 -4.11
N VAL A 317 5.25 -25.05 -5.08
CA VAL A 317 5.44 -23.60 -4.86
C VAL A 317 4.26 -23.05 -4.06
N PHE A 318 3.04 -23.47 -4.40
CA PHE A 318 1.84 -23.12 -3.65
C PHE A 318 1.96 -23.52 -2.17
N VAL A 319 2.24 -24.79 -1.86
CA VAL A 319 2.31 -25.28 -0.46
C VAL A 319 3.41 -24.56 0.34
N ARG A 320 4.52 -24.17 -0.30
CA ARG A 320 5.63 -23.45 0.36
C ARG A 320 5.42 -21.94 0.51
N SER A 321 4.38 -21.37 -0.10
CA SER A 321 4.08 -19.93 0.02
C SER A 321 3.60 -19.57 1.43
N PHE A 322 4.03 -18.42 1.94
CA PHE A 322 3.77 -17.98 3.33
C PHE A 322 2.28 -17.93 3.69
N LEU A 323 1.43 -17.38 2.80
CA LEU A 323 -0.02 -17.30 3.03
C LEU A 323 -0.68 -18.69 3.07
N ASN A 324 -0.17 -19.63 2.26
CA ASN A 324 -0.68 -21.00 2.21
C ASN A 324 -0.20 -21.82 3.40
N LEU A 325 0.99 -21.54 3.94
CA LEU A 325 1.46 -22.12 5.19
C LEU A 325 0.55 -21.72 6.36
N ILE A 326 0.11 -20.46 6.41
CA ILE A 326 -0.87 -19.99 7.41
C ILE A 326 -2.19 -20.77 7.29
N ASP A 327 -2.67 -21.01 6.06
CA ASP A 327 -3.87 -21.81 5.81
C ASP A 327 -3.73 -23.25 6.36
N ILE A 328 -2.55 -23.88 6.23
CA ILE A 328 -2.26 -25.21 6.80
C ILE A 328 -2.24 -25.15 8.33
N VAL A 329 -1.51 -24.20 8.91
CA VAL A 329 -1.39 -24.04 10.37
C VAL A 329 -2.76 -23.77 11.01
N ALA A 330 -3.68 -23.12 10.31
CA ALA A 330 -5.03 -22.84 10.79
C ALA A 330 -5.92 -24.09 10.94
N ILE A 331 -5.70 -25.14 10.13
CA ILE A 331 -6.49 -26.39 10.17
C ILE A 331 -5.82 -27.51 10.96
N LEU A 332 -4.49 -27.46 11.08
CA LEU A 332 -3.66 -28.50 11.70
C LEU A 332 -4.12 -28.90 13.13
N PRO A 333 -4.46 -27.97 14.05
CA PRO A 333 -4.83 -28.34 15.41
C PRO A 333 -6.04 -29.26 15.50
N TYR A 334 -7.02 -29.09 14.61
CA TYR A 334 -8.23 -29.92 14.59
C TYR A 334 -7.90 -31.36 14.20
N TYR A 335 -7.16 -31.56 13.11
CA TYR A 335 -6.81 -32.89 12.62
C TYR A 335 -5.83 -33.63 13.55
N ILE A 336 -4.95 -32.92 14.26
CA ILE A 336 -4.08 -33.53 15.27
C ILE A 336 -4.87 -33.96 16.50
N THR A 337 -5.82 -33.13 16.97
CA THR A 337 -6.55 -33.40 18.23
C THR A 337 -7.65 -34.45 18.07
N LEU A 338 -8.22 -34.61 16.87
CA LEU A 338 -9.32 -35.56 16.60
C LEU A 338 -9.01 -37.01 17.04
N PRO A 339 -7.88 -37.65 16.64
CA PRO A 339 -7.56 -39.02 17.10
C PRO A 339 -7.13 -39.09 18.57
N MET A 340 -6.75 -37.96 19.18
CA MET A 340 -6.30 -37.91 20.59
C MET A 340 -7.45 -37.84 21.60
N GLN A 341 -8.69 -37.63 21.14
CA GLN A 341 -9.86 -37.54 22.02
C GLN A 341 -10.27 -38.90 22.62
N ASP A 342 -9.99 -40.00 21.92
CA ASP A 342 -10.37 -41.35 22.37
C ASP A 342 -9.28 -42.08 23.18
N THR A 343 -8.06 -41.54 23.18
CA THR A 343 -6.95 -42.12 23.95
C THR A 343 -6.92 -41.54 25.36
N LYS A 344 -7.18 -42.39 26.37
CA LYS A 344 -7.08 -42.06 27.81
C LYS A 344 -5.68 -41.60 28.28
N ALA A 345 -4.71 -41.55 27.37
CA ALA A 345 -3.31 -41.22 27.60
C ALA A 345 -2.93 -39.79 27.12
N SER A 346 -3.91 -38.91 26.93
CA SER A 346 -3.61 -37.54 26.52
C SER A 346 -3.05 -36.72 27.70
N SER A 347 -1.72 -36.56 27.72
CA SER A 347 -1.07 -35.58 28.60
C SER A 347 -1.72 -34.22 28.42
N PHE A 348 -2.42 -33.74 29.46
CA PHE A 348 -3.17 -32.48 29.47
C PHE A 348 -2.36 -31.26 28.97
N GLY A 349 -1.03 -31.29 29.12
CA GLY A 349 -0.13 -30.25 28.61
C GLY A 349 -0.05 -30.18 27.08
N VAL A 350 0.06 -31.32 26.39
CA VAL A 350 0.21 -31.36 24.92
C VAL A 350 -1.06 -30.86 24.23
N LEU A 351 -2.23 -31.26 24.72
CA LEU A 351 -3.51 -30.75 24.23
C LEU A 351 -3.67 -29.24 24.44
N ARG A 352 -3.13 -28.69 25.53
CA ARG A 352 -3.19 -27.24 25.81
C ARG A 352 -2.38 -26.44 24.81
N VAL A 353 -1.16 -26.89 24.50
CA VAL A 353 -0.30 -26.25 23.49
C VAL A 353 -0.94 -26.31 22.11
N ILE A 354 -1.49 -27.46 21.70
CA ILE A 354 -2.15 -27.59 20.39
C ILE A 354 -3.38 -26.66 20.29
N ARG A 355 -4.13 -26.46 21.38
CA ARG A 355 -5.23 -25.47 21.41
C ARG A 355 -4.74 -24.03 21.22
N LEU A 356 -3.56 -23.67 21.72
CA LEU A 356 -2.98 -22.34 21.49
C LEU A 356 -2.64 -22.10 20.01
N VAL A 357 -2.23 -23.14 19.28
CA VAL A 357 -1.96 -23.04 17.84
C VAL A 357 -3.21 -22.57 17.06
N ARG A 358 -4.42 -22.81 17.56
CA ARG A 358 -5.67 -22.31 16.95
C ARG A 358 -5.72 -20.78 16.86
N VAL A 359 -4.99 -20.04 17.71
CA VAL A 359 -4.88 -18.57 17.61
C VAL A 359 -4.31 -18.14 16.27
N PHE A 360 -3.38 -18.91 15.68
CA PHE A 360 -2.71 -18.54 14.43
C PHE A 360 -3.67 -18.39 13.24
N ARG A 361 -4.88 -18.95 13.28
CA ARG A 361 -5.88 -18.71 12.23
C ARG A 361 -6.29 -17.24 12.11
N ILE A 362 -6.00 -16.39 13.11
CA ILE A 362 -6.15 -14.93 12.98
C ILE A 362 -5.32 -14.39 11.82
N PHE A 363 -4.14 -14.96 11.56
CA PHE A 363 -3.28 -14.56 10.46
C PHE A 363 -3.87 -14.93 9.10
N LYS A 364 -4.90 -15.78 9.01
CA LYS A 364 -5.62 -16.04 7.74
C LYS A 364 -6.29 -14.76 7.20
N LEU A 365 -6.59 -13.78 8.07
CA LEU A 365 -7.02 -12.44 7.66
C LEU A 365 -5.99 -11.69 6.82
N SER A 366 -4.70 -12.06 6.88
CA SER A 366 -3.64 -11.44 6.07
C SER A 366 -3.90 -11.58 4.57
N ARG A 367 -4.53 -12.66 4.11
CA ARG A 367 -4.94 -12.81 2.71
C ARG A 367 -5.94 -11.74 2.26
N HIS A 368 -6.81 -11.32 3.18
CA HIS A 368 -7.89 -10.37 2.91
C HIS A 368 -7.56 -8.94 3.37
N SER A 369 -6.42 -8.74 4.04
CA SER A 369 -5.95 -7.46 4.53
C SER A 369 -4.62 -7.10 3.88
N ARG A 370 -4.69 -6.24 2.86
CA ARG A 370 -3.48 -5.70 2.21
C ARG A 370 -2.58 -4.97 3.21
N GLY A 371 -3.15 -4.29 4.21
CA GLY A 371 -2.38 -3.65 5.28
C GLY A 371 -1.52 -4.65 6.07
N LEU A 372 -2.04 -5.85 6.34
CA LEU A 372 -1.29 -6.90 7.03
C LEU A 372 -0.22 -7.55 6.13
N GLN A 373 -0.44 -7.58 4.82
CA GLN A 373 0.58 -7.97 3.83
C GLN A 373 1.72 -6.96 3.79
N ILE A 374 1.41 -5.66 3.70
CA ILE A 374 2.39 -4.56 3.74
C ILE A 374 3.21 -4.63 5.04
N LEU A 375 2.54 -4.87 6.18
CA LEU A 375 3.23 -5.07 7.44
C LEU A 375 4.20 -6.25 7.37
N GLY A 376 3.77 -7.38 6.79
CA GLY A 376 4.63 -8.55 6.58
C GLY A 376 5.86 -8.26 5.70
N HIS A 377 5.69 -7.56 4.58
CA HIS A 377 6.79 -7.13 3.72
C HIS A 377 7.74 -6.18 4.43
N THR A 378 7.19 -5.22 5.17
CA THR A 378 7.96 -4.25 5.98
C THR A 378 8.79 -4.95 7.05
N LEU A 379 8.18 -5.88 7.79
CA LEU A 379 8.88 -6.65 8.82
C LEU A 379 10.00 -7.49 8.22
N ARG A 380 9.76 -8.13 7.06
CA ARG A 380 10.78 -8.90 6.35
C ARG A 380 11.96 -8.02 5.91
N ALA A 381 11.66 -6.84 5.36
CA ALA A 381 12.69 -5.89 4.95
C ALA A 381 13.45 -5.28 6.16
N SER A 382 12.80 -5.22 7.33
CA SER A 382 13.35 -4.63 8.55
C SER A 382 13.85 -5.67 9.57
N LEU A 383 14.07 -6.93 9.15
CA LEU A 383 14.47 -8.01 10.07
C LEU A 383 15.81 -7.73 10.76
N ARG A 384 16.74 -7.07 10.06
CA ARG A 384 18.05 -6.72 10.61
C ARG A 384 17.91 -5.68 11.73
N GLU A 385 17.08 -4.68 11.51
CA GLU A 385 16.80 -3.57 12.41
C GLU A 385 16.00 -4.05 13.62
N LEU A 386 15.01 -4.92 13.41
CA LEU A 386 14.27 -5.61 14.46
C LEU A 386 15.19 -6.53 15.28
N GLY A 387 16.12 -7.23 14.62
CA GLY A 387 17.14 -8.04 15.27
C GLY A 387 18.05 -7.21 16.19
N LEU A 388 18.47 -6.02 15.73
CA LEU A 388 19.25 -5.07 16.54
C LEU A 388 18.46 -4.55 17.75
N LEU A 389 17.17 -4.23 17.59
CA LEU A 389 16.29 -3.84 18.69
C LEU A 389 16.23 -4.92 19.78
N ILE A 390 15.94 -6.17 19.38
CA ILE A 390 15.87 -7.31 20.31
C ILE A 390 17.23 -7.54 20.98
N PHE A 391 18.33 -7.42 20.22
CA PHE A 391 19.68 -7.59 20.75
C PHE A 391 20.01 -6.55 21.84
N PHE A 392 19.77 -5.26 21.59
CA PHE A 392 20.01 -4.22 22.60
C PHE A 392 19.07 -4.35 23.80
N LEU A 393 17.82 -4.75 23.58
CA LEU A 393 16.88 -5.01 24.67
C LEU A 393 17.37 -6.18 25.55
N LEU A 394 17.86 -7.27 24.96
CA LEU A 394 18.41 -8.40 25.72
C LEU A 394 19.64 -8.00 26.55
N ILE A 395 20.56 -7.21 25.99
CA ILE A 395 21.71 -6.68 26.73
C ILE A 395 21.24 -5.82 27.91
N GLY A 396 20.30 -4.90 27.67
CA GLY A 396 19.75 -4.04 28.71
C GLY A 396 19.07 -4.83 29.82
N VAL A 397 18.25 -5.83 29.46
CA VAL A 397 17.57 -6.70 30.41
C VAL A 397 18.58 -7.43 31.30
N ILE A 398 19.61 -8.06 30.74
CA ILE A 398 20.62 -8.77 31.54
C ILE A 398 21.38 -7.80 32.45
N LEU A 399 21.79 -6.65 31.92
CA LEU A 399 22.59 -5.66 32.64
C LEU A 399 21.81 -5.03 33.81
N PHE A 400 20.60 -4.50 33.56
CA PHE A 400 19.81 -3.82 34.59
C PHE A 400 19.23 -4.80 35.60
N SER A 401 18.88 -6.02 35.19
CA SER A 401 18.39 -7.06 36.11
C SER A 401 19.49 -7.52 37.07
N SER A 402 20.73 -7.67 36.58
CA SER A 402 21.86 -7.99 37.44
C SER A 402 22.17 -6.84 38.40
N ALA A 403 22.16 -5.59 37.91
CA ALA A 403 22.43 -4.41 38.72
C ALA A 403 21.40 -4.21 39.84
N VAL A 404 20.10 -4.34 39.54
CA VAL A 404 19.04 -4.16 40.55
C VAL A 404 19.04 -5.30 41.56
N TYR A 405 19.31 -6.54 41.12
CA TYR A 405 19.41 -7.69 42.01
C TYR A 405 20.49 -7.49 43.08
N TYR A 406 21.69 -7.05 42.68
CA TYR A 406 22.76 -6.76 43.65
C TYR A 406 22.50 -5.48 44.46
N ALA A 407 21.83 -4.47 43.90
CA ALA A 407 21.47 -3.26 44.62
C ALA A 407 20.41 -3.50 45.71
N GLU A 408 19.56 -4.52 45.53
CA GLU A 408 18.48 -4.87 46.45
C GLU A 408 18.78 -6.14 47.27
N GLY A 409 19.93 -6.79 47.06
CA GLY A 409 20.28 -8.12 47.59
C GLY A 409 20.54 -8.20 49.10
N GLY A 410 20.19 -7.17 49.86
CA GLY A 410 20.30 -7.11 51.32
C GLY A 410 19.00 -6.76 52.05
N GLU A 411 17.89 -6.67 51.33
CA GLU A 411 16.60 -6.25 51.87
C GLU A 411 15.57 -7.38 51.80
N ASP A 412 15.03 -7.81 52.95
CA ASP A 412 14.13 -8.98 53.04
C ASP A 412 12.78 -8.74 52.35
N ASP A 413 12.32 -7.49 52.28
CA ASP A 413 11.08 -7.07 51.61
C ASP A 413 11.25 -6.84 50.09
N SER A 414 12.42 -7.17 49.53
CA SER A 414 12.68 -7.02 48.10
C SER A 414 11.96 -8.08 47.27
N ASN A 415 11.32 -7.63 46.18
CA ASN A 415 10.74 -8.53 45.19
C ASN A 415 11.79 -9.16 44.25
N PHE A 416 13.06 -8.74 44.33
CA PHE A 416 14.14 -9.19 43.44
C PHE A 416 14.85 -10.44 43.97
N LYS A 417 14.17 -11.58 43.92
CA LYS A 417 14.67 -12.86 44.48
C LYS A 417 15.77 -13.52 43.65
N SER A 418 15.79 -13.29 42.35
CA SER A 418 16.80 -13.82 41.43
C SER A 418 16.97 -12.92 40.21
N ILE A 419 18.11 -13.04 39.51
CA ILE A 419 18.35 -12.30 38.27
C ILE A 419 17.29 -12.62 37.20
N PRO A 420 16.88 -13.89 36.96
CA PRO A 420 15.78 -14.19 36.04
C PRO A 420 14.43 -13.59 36.46
N ASP A 421 14.11 -13.53 37.76
CA ASP A 421 12.88 -12.85 38.21
C ASP A 421 12.96 -11.35 37.92
N ALA A 422 14.15 -10.75 38.06
CA ALA A 422 14.39 -9.35 37.72
C ALA A 422 14.29 -9.06 36.20
N PHE A 423 14.39 -10.06 35.32
CA PHE A 423 14.17 -9.88 33.87
C PHE A 423 12.78 -9.33 33.58
N TRP A 424 11.75 -9.80 34.31
CA TRP A 424 10.39 -9.30 34.18
C TRP A 424 10.33 -7.79 34.47
N TRP A 425 10.88 -7.37 35.60
CA TRP A 425 10.96 -5.96 35.96
C TRP A 425 11.73 -5.13 34.94
N ALA A 426 12.87 -5.61 34.45
CA ALA A 426 13.67 -4.88 33.48
C ALA A 426 12.95 -4.73 32.13
N VAL A 427 12.30 -5.78 31.61
CA VAL A 427 11.49 -5.70 30.38
C VAL A 427 10.35 -4.68 30.55
N VAL A 428 9.59 -4.77 31.64
CA VAL A 428 8.46 -3.87 31.93
C VAL A 428 8.89 -2.42 32.13
N THR A 429 10.06 -2.20 32.73
CA THR A 429 10.62 -0.86 32.95
C THR A 429 11.21 -0.27 31.68
N MET A 430 12.00 -1.04 30.91
CA MET A 430 12.60 -0.58 29.66
C MET A 430 11.55 -0.28 28.58
N THR A 431 10.44 -1.03 28.57
CA THR A 431 9.31 -0.78 27.66
C THR A 431 8.33 0.27 28.20
N THR A 432 8.64 0.90 29.34
CA THR A 432 7.82 1.95 29.98
C THR A 432 6.40 1.51 30.37
N VAL A 433 6.15 0.20 30.49
CA VAL A 433 4.84 -0.35 30.90
C VAL A 433 4.59 -0.11 32.38
N GLY A 434 5.56 -0.43 33.24
CA GLY A 434 5.54 -0.06 34.67
C GLY A 434 4.34 -0.56 35.48
N TYR A 435 4.05 -1.87 35.48
CA TYR A 435 2.93 -2.45 36.26
C TYR A 435 2.99 -2.14 37.78
N GLY A 436 4.20 -1.99 38.34
CA GLY A 436 4.41 -1.63 39.75
C GLY A 436 4.37 -2.81 40.74
N ASP A 437 4.18 -4.03 40.22
CA ASP A 437 4.26 -5.31 40.94
C ASP A 437 5.67 -5.60 41.47
N MET A 438 6.70 -5.20 40.71
CA MET A 438 8.10 -5.19 41.14
C MET A 438 8.67 -3.77 41.07
N ARG A 439 9.34 -3.32 42.13
CA ARG A 439 9.99 -2.00 42.18
C ARG A 439 11.14 -1.99 43.19
N PRO A 440 12.24 -1.29 42.90
CA PRO A 440 13.34 -1.14 43.85
C PRO A 440 12.92 -0.25 45.02
N ILE A 441 13.27 -0.68 46.23
CA ILE A 441 13.01 0.05 47.47
C ILE A 441 14.25 0.81 47.95
N THR A 442 15.45 0.29 47.68
CA THR A 442 16.71 0.94 48.06
C THR A 442 17.00 2.16 47.19
N VAL A 443 17.85 3.06 47.71
CA VAL A 443 18.30 4.25 46.95
C VAL A 443 19.08 3.84 45.70
N TRP A 444 19.96 2.83 45.82
CA TRP A 444 20.76 2.33 44.70
C TRP A 444 19.89 1.64 43.65
N GLY A 445 18.92 0.83 44.06
CA GLY A 445 17.96 0.24 43.15
C GLY A 445 17.13 1.29 42.41
N LYS A 446 16.74 2.39 43.07
CA LYS A 446 16.05 3.52 42.42
C LYS A 446 16.92 4.24 41.39
N ILE A 447 18.22 4.40 41.66
CA ILE A 447 19.17 4.95 40.68
C ILE A 447 19.26 4.01 39.47
N VAL A 448 19.42 2.70 39.69
CA VAL A 448 19.44 1.69 38.64
C VAL A 448 18.14 1.71 37.83
N GLY A 449 16.98 1.78 38.50
CA GLY A 449 15.68 1.89 37.84
C GLY A 449 15.52 3.15 36.99
N SER A 450 16.04 4.28 37.47
CA SER A 450 16.03 5.54 36.71
C SER A 450 16.88 5.43 35.44
N LEU A 451 18.08 4.86 35.54
CA LEU A 451 18.96 4.61 34.39
C LEU A 451 18.34 3.57 33.43
N CYS A 452 17.70 2.54 33.95
CA CYS A 452 17.00 1.51 33.18
C CYS A 452 15.87 2.10 32.33
N ALA A 453 15.03 2.96 32.92
CA ALA A 453 13.95 3.62 32.19
C ALA A 453 14.47 4.52 31.06
N ILE A 454 15.49 5.35 31.34
CA ILE A 454 16.11 6.22 30.32
C ILE A 454 16.72 5.38 29.20
N SER A 455 17.48 4.35 29.56
CA SER A 455 18.09 3.44 28.58
C SER A 455 17.05 2.74 27.73
N GLY A 456 15.93 2.28 28.31
CA GLY A 456 14.86 1.61 27.58
C GLY A 456 14.22 2.49 26.51
N VAL A 457 13.90 3.74 26.85
CA VAL A 457 13.37 4.73 25.90
C VAL A 457 14.35 4.96 24.76
N LEU A 458 15.64 5.15 25.05
CA LEU A 458 16.68 5.34 24.03
C LEU A 458 16.84 4.10 23.14
N THR A 459 16.86 2.90 23.72
CA THR A 459 16.99 1.64 22.98
C THR A 459 15.82 1.42 22.02
N ILE A 460 14.59 1.74 22.42
CA ILE A 460 13.41 1.60 21.54
C ILE A 460 13.37 2.72 20.49
N ALA A 461 13.76 3.94 20.85
CA ALA A 461 13.70 5.10 19.96
C ALA A 461 14.64 5.01 18.75
N LEU A 462 15.75 4.26 18.80
CA LEU A 462 16.72 4.22 17.70
C LEU A 462 16.26 3.36 16.49
N PRO A 463 15.76 2.13 16.64
CA PRO A 463 15.41 1.28 15.49
C PRO A 463 14.01 1.56 14.93
N VAL A 464 13.09 2.07 15.77
CA VAL A 464 11.69 2.31 15.38
C VAL A 464 11.55 3.27 14.19
N PRO A 465 12.23 4.43 14.11
CA PRO A 465 12.15 5.32 12.96
C PRO A 465 12.53 4.66 11.63
N VAL A 466 13.51 3.74 11.64
CA VAL A 466 13.90 3.01 10.42
C VAL A 466 12.80 2.04 9.99
N ILE A 467 12.21 1.32 10.94
CA ILE A 467 11.06 0.42 10.67
C ILE A 467 9.87 1.23 10.15
N VAL A 468 9.59 2.39 10.74
CA VAL A 468 8.51 3.30 10.30
C VAL A 468 8.79 3.87 8.92
N SER A 469 10.04 4.24 8.61
CA SER A 469 10.44 4.70 7.28
C SER A 469 10.22 3.61 6.22
N ASN A 470 10.61 2.36 6.51
CA ASN A 470 10.36 1.23 5.64
C ASN A 470 8.86 0.96 5.46
N PHE A 471 8.08 1.05 6.55
CA PHE A 471 6.61 0.92 6.47
C PHE A 471 6.03 1.99 5.55
N ASN A 472 6.46 3.24 5.71
CA ASN A 472 5.98 4.37 4.93
C ASN A 472 6.33 4.19 3.44
N TYR A 473 7.54 3.72 3.15
CA TYR A 473 7.97 3.39 1.79
C TYR A 473 7.06 2.33 1.15
N PHE A 474 6.85 1.17 1.79
CA PHE A 474 6.00 0.12 1.22
C PHE A 474 4.53 0.52 1.16
N TYR A 475 4.05 1.32 2.12
CA TYR A 475 2.67 1.80 2.15
C TYR A 475 2.37 2.79 1.00
N HIS A 476 3.25 3.78 0.80
CA HIS A 476 3.09 4.74 -0.30
C HIS A 476 3.25 4.06 -1.66
N ARG A 477 4.24 3.17 -1.82
CA ARG A 477 4.46 2.44 -3.06
C ARG A 477 3.23 1.62 -3.49
N GLU A 478 2.64 0.89 -2.55
CA GLU A 478 1.40 0.14 -2.81
C GLU A 478 0.23 1.07 -3.20
N ASN A 479 0.10 2.24 -2.57
CA ASN A 479 -0.95 3.20 -2.91
C ASN A 479 -0.74 3.83 -4.30
N GLU A 480 0.51 4.14 -4.66
CA GLU A 480 0.89 4.66 -5.97
C GLU A 480 0.64 3.62 -7.08
N GLN A 481 1.02 2.36 -6.85
CA GLN A 481 0.73 1.27 -7.78
C GLN A 481 -0.77 1.13 -8.04
N ARG A 482 -1.61 1.27 -7.00
CA ARG A 482 -3.07 1.25 -7.18
C ARG A 482 -3.58 2.43 -7.98
N ALA A 483 -3.05 3.63 -7.75
CA ALA A 483 -3.42 4.81 -8.53
C ALA A 483 -3.02 4.64 -10.01
N ALA A 484 -1.84 4.06 -10.26
CA ALA A 484 -1.36 3.73 -11.60
C ALA A 484 -2.23 2.66 -12.28
N GLU A 485 -2.60 1.59 -11.59
CA GLU A 485 -3.53 0.58 -12.13
C GLU A 485 -4.90 1.14 -12.46
N GLN A 486 -5.44 2.00 -11.60
CA GLN A 486 -6.75 2.63 -11.82
C GLN A 486 -6.69 3.56 -13.03
N SER A 487 -5.63 4.36 -13.15
CA SER A 487 -5.45 5.24 -14.30
C SER A 487 -5.26 4.45 -15.60
N LYS A 488 -4.52 3.33 -15.57
CA LYS A 488 -4.36 2.43 -16.71
C LYS A 488 -5.70 1.81 -17.14
N LYS A 489 -6.47 1.26 -16.20
CA LYS A 489 -7.82 0.71 -16.47
C LYS A 489 -8.76 1.78 -17.03
N GLU A 490 -8.65 3.02 -16.56
CA GLU A 490 -9.42 4.14 -17.10
C GLU A 490 -8.99 4.52 -18.52
N LYS A 491 -7.68 4.56 -18.81
CA LYS A 491 -7.14 4.80 -20.16
C LYS A 491 -7.61 3.71 -21.13
N GLU A 492 -7.46 2.44 -20.76
CA GLU A 492 -7.91 1.28 -21.56
C GLU A 492 -9.43 1.32 -21.80
N ARG A 493 -10.22 1.72 -20.79
CA ARG A 493 -11.65 1.90 -20.95
C ARG A 493 -11.98 3.02 -21.93
N LYS A 494 -11.34 4.18 -21.81
CA LYS A 494 -11.54 5.31 -22.75
C LYS A 494 -11.12 4.95 -24.17
N GLU A 495 -10.05 4.19 -24.33
CA GLU A 495 -9.58 3.69 -25.63
C GLU A 495 -10.58 2.71 -26.25
N ASN A 496 -11.09 1.74 -25.47
CA ASN A 496 -12.14 0.84 -25.93
C ASN A 496 -13.44 1.58 -26.30
N GLU A 497 -13.83 2.59 -25.52
CA GLU A 497 -14.97 3.46 -25.84
C GLU A 497 -14.73 4.25 -27.15
N ARG A 498 -13.51 4.71 -27.42
CA ARG A 498 -13.14 5.36 -28.69
C ARG A 498 -13.20 4.40 -29.88
N LEU A 499 -12.56 3.24 -29.77
CA LEU A 499 -12.57 2.20 -30.81
C LEU A 499 -13.98 1.72 -31.12
N GLN A 500 -14.85 1.67 -30.12
CA GLN A 500 -16.25 1.32 -30.31
C GLN A 500 -17.01 2.41 -31.07
N LYS A 501 -16.80 3.69 -30.74
CA LYS A 501 -17.37 4.82 -31.50
C LYS A 501 -16.89 4.84 -32.95
N GLU A 502 -15.59 4.65 -33.20
CA GLU A 502 -15.03 4.58 -34.55
C GLU A 502 -15.65 3.43 -35.37
N LYS A 503 -15.92 2.28 -34.74
CA LYS A 503 -16.63 1.17 -35.39
C LYS A 503 -18.07 1.50 -35.70
N GLU A 504 -18.78 2.13 -34.76
CA GLU A 504 -20.17 2.57 -34.95
C GLU A 504 -20.28 3.62 -36.07
N GLU A 505 -19.38 4.60 -36.10
CA GLU A 505 -19.28 5.62 -37.16
C GLU A 505 -18.97 4.99 -38.52
N ALA A 506 -17.99 4.09 -38.61
CA ALA A 506 -17.66 3.39 -39.85
C ALA A 506 -18.79 2.47 -40.36
N GLU A 507 -19.58 1.87 -39.46
CA GLU A 507 -20.76 1.07 -39.82
C GLU A 507 -21.91 1.97 -40.32
N GLN A 508 -22.05 3.16 -39.75
CA GLN A 508 -23.03 4.16 -40.18
C GLN A 508 -22.66 4.75 -41.55
N GLU A 509 -21.39 5.06 -41.79
CA GLU A 509 -20.89 5.46 -43.11
C GLU A 509 -21.10 4.38 -44.17
N ARG A 510 -20.90 3.09 -43.85
CA ARG A 510 -21.22 2.01 -44.81
C ARG A 510 -22.71 1.93 -45.14
N LYS A 511 -23.59 2.16 -44.17
CA LYS A 511 -25.05 2.12 -44.36
C LYS A 511 -25.58 3.28 -45.19
N TYR A 512 -25.06 4.49 -44.98
CA TYR A 512 -25.56 5.70 -45.65
C TYR A 512 -24.70 6.15 -46.84
N GLY A 513 -23.41 5.85 -46.86
CA GLY A 513 -22.48 6.17 -47.96
C GLY A 513 -22.61 5.23 -49.17
N ALA A 514 -23.24 4.07 -49.03
CA ALA A 514 -23.56 3.19 -50.16
C ALA A 514 -24.69 3.73 -51.07
N VAL A 515 -25.33 4.85 -50.69
CA VAL A 515 -26.45 5.45 -51.42
C VAL A 515 -25.98 6.39 -52.55
N ASP A 516 -24.71 6.79 -52.59
CA ASP A 516 -24.30 7.94 -53.42
C ASP A 516 -23.40 7.61 -54.62
N HIS A 517 -23.45 6.36 -55.14
CA HIS A 517 -22.66 6.01 -56.33
C HIS A 517 -23.42 5.59 -57.58
N ASN A 518 -24.75 5.69 -57.60
CA ASN A 518 -25.54 5.70 -58.83
C ASN A 518 -26.61 6.78 -58.72
N GLY A 519 -26.47 7.84 -59.51
CA GLY A 519 -27.48 8.89 -59.63
C GLY A 519 -28.87 8.32 -59.93
N MET A 520 -29.88 9.05 -59.44
CA MET A 520 -31.32 8.76 -59.52
C MET A 520 -31.78 7.50 -58.77
N ASN A 521 -32.25 7.70 -57.54
CA ASN A 521 -33.68 7.58 -57.19
C ASN A 521 -33.87 7.90 -55.71
N GLY A 522 -34.62 8.96 -55.41
CA GLY A 522 -35.20 9.14 -54.08
C GLY A 522 -36.22 8.02 -53.80
N PRO A 523 -36.40 7.60 -52.54
CA PRO A 523 -37.49 6.71 -52.20
C PRO A 523 -38.80 7.51 -52.23
N GLU A 524 -39.49 7.50 -53.36
CA GLU A 524 -40.95 7.62 -53.32
C GLU A 524 -41.52 6.36 -52.66
N THR A 525 -41.90 6.49 -51.40
CA THR A 525 -43.11 5.88 -50.83
C THR A 525 -43.30 6.47 -49.45
N GLY A 526 -44.28 7.38 -49.35
CA GLY A 526 -44.64 8.02 -48.10
C GLY A 526 -45.26 7.04 -47.12
N ILE A 527 -44.83 7.13 -45.86
CA ILE A 527 -45.65 6.83 -44.68
C ILE A 527 -45.30 7.86 -43.60
N GLU A 528 -46.26 8.77 -43.42
CA GLU A 528 -46.62 9.56 -42.24
C GLU A 528 -45.55 10.28 -41.42
N MET A 529 -45.50 11.58 -41.67
CA MET A 529 -45.19 12.62 -40.70
C MET A 529 -46.46 12.94 -39.89
N GLU A 530 -46.71 12.26 -38.78
CA GLU A 530 -47.56 12.76 -37.69
C GLU A 530 -47.51 11.83 -36.46
N LEU A 531 -46.73 12.19 -35.42
CA LEU A 531 -47.17 12.17 -34.01
C LEU A 531 -46.04 12.66 -33.08
N LEU A 532 -45.79 13.97 -33.07
CA LEU A 532 -45.05 14.65 -31.99
C LEU A 532 -45.95 15.69 -31.32
N THR A 533 -47.21 15.33 -31.05
CA THR A 533 -48.14 16.22 -30.33
C THR A 533 -49.27 15.43 -29.65
N SER A 534 -48.94 14.62 -28.64
CA SER A 534 -49.88 14.29 -27.57
C SER A 534 -49.17 13.53 -26.44
N LEU A 535 -48.58 14.29 -25.52
CA LEU A 535 -48.52 13.84 -24.13
C LEU A 535 -49.94 14.00 -23.58
N ASP A 536 -50.67 12.89 -23.39
CA ASP A 536 -51.40 12.65 -22.16
C ASP A 536 -52.05 11.26 -22.11
N SER A 537 -52.06 10.70 -20.91
CA SER A 537 -52.84 9.55 -20.40
C SER A 537 -52.31 8.11 -20.62
N ILE A 538 -51.42 7.68 -19.72
CA ILE A 538 -51.54 6.34 -19.09
C ILE A 538 -51.53 6.52 -17.56
N PRO A 539 -52.39 5.82 -16.79
CA PRO A 539 -52.61 6.10 -15.38
C PRO A 539 -51.47 5.61 -14.48
N SER A 540 -51.44 6.25 -13.32
CA SER A 540 -50.57 6.08 -12.15
C SER A 540 -50.32 4.63 -11.66
N ASN A 541 -49.04 4.32 -11.40
CA ASN A 541 -48.63 3.95 -10.04
C ASN A 541 -47.16 4.31 -9.75
N SER A 542 -46.97 5.40 -8.99
CA SER A 542 -45.70 5.96 -8.46
C SER A 542 -45.10 5.06 -7.35
N LYS A 543 -43.81 5.05 -7.01
CA LYS A 543 -42.83 6.15 -6.72
C LYS A 543 -41.41 5.58 -6.92
N GLY A 544 -40.35 6.21 -7.43
CA GLY A 544 -40.01 7.58 -7.79
C GLY A 544 -38.54 7.83 -7.38
N HIS A 545 -37.64 8.18 -8.32
CA HIS A 545 -36.36 8.85 -8.04
C HIS A 545 -35.92 9.66 -9.27
N LYS A 546 -35.52 10.92 -9.01
CA LYS A 546 -35.22 12.00 -9.96
C LYS A 546 -33.76 11.93 -10.43
N ASN A 547 -33.49 12.34 -11.68
CA ASN A 547 -32.28 13.08 -12.03
C ASN A 547 -32.57 14.07 -13.16
N LYS A 548 -32.13 15.31 -12.96
CA LYS A 548 -32.25 16.46 -13.88
C LYS A 548 -31.10 16.45 -14.88
N ALA A 549 -31.41 16.60 -16.16
CA ALA A 549 -30.49 17.05 -17.20
C ALA A 549 -30.68 18.56 -17.43
N ASN A 550 -29.60 19.30 -17.68
CA ASN A 550 -29.66 20.64 -18.25
C ASN A 550 -29.02 20.63 -19.64
N THR A 551 -29.79 21.18 -20.56
CA THR A 551 -29.62 21.34 -22.01
C THR A 551 -28.53 22.35 -22.37
N ALA A 552 -27.75 22.08 -23.40
CA ALA A 552 -27.00 23.09 -24.15
C ALA A 552 -27.50 23.09 -25.61
N VAL A 553 -28.08 24.21 -26.03
CA VAL A 553 -28.55 24.48 -27.39
C VAL A 553 -27.43 25.19 -28.16
N VAL A 554 -27.16 24.70 -29.36
CA VAL A 554 -26.27 25.30 -30.36
C VAL A 554 -27.02 26.43 -31.07
N ALA A 555 -26.43 27.62 -31.16
CA ALA A 555 -26.84 28.66 -32.10
C ALA A 555 -25.60 29.35 -32.69
N ASN A 556 -25.49 29.29 -34.03
CA ASN A 556 -24.55 30.05 -34.84
C ASN A 556 -25.22 31.35 -35.33
N SER A 557 -24.56 32.50 -35.19
CA SER A 557 -24.35 33.57 -36.22
C SER A 557 -24.03 34.96 -35.59
N MET A 558 -22.86 35.50 -35.98
CA MET A 558 -22.26 36.87 -35.97
C MET A 558 -22.98 38.10 -35.33
N PRO A 559 -22.28 39.20 -34.93
CA PRO A 559 -21.03 39.75 -35.52
C PRO A 559 -19.94 40.27 -34.56
N LEU A 560 -18.79 40.60 -35.16
CA LEU A 560 -17.62 41.29 -34.59
C LEU A 560 -17.98 42.61 -33.89
N VAL A 561 -17.51 42.77 -32.65
CA VAL A 561 -17.41 44.07 -31.95
C VAL A 561 -16.07 44.10 -31.22
N ASP A 562 -15.17 44.98 -31.67
CA ASP A 562 -13.95 45.39 -30.99
C ASP A 562 -14.28 46.16 -29.71
N TYR A 563 -13.62 45.86 -28.59
CA TYR A 563 -13.33 46.84 -27.53
C TYR A 563 -11.96 46.56 -26.86
N PRO A 564 -11.28 47.61 -26.38
CA PRO A 564 -9.83 47.63 -26.12
C PRO A 564 -9.47 47.30 -24.67
N ASP A 565 -8.19 46.96 -24.48
CA ASP A 565 -7.38 47.05 -23.26
C ASP A 565 -8.08 46.93 -21.90
N SER A 566 -7.94 45.76 -21.27
CA SER A 566 -7.87 45.69 -19.82
C SER A 566 -6.87 44.62 -19.37
N THR A 567 -5.84 45.10 -18.71
CA THR A 567 -4.68 44.42 -18.15
C THR A 567 -5.11 43.43 -17.05
N ILE A 568 -4.76 42.14 -17.19
CA ILE A 568 -4.95 41.13 -16.13
C ILE A 568 -3.66 41.05 -15.32
N ARG A 569 -3.71 41.48 -14.05
CA ARG A 569 -2.70 41.19 -13.02
C ARG A 569 -3.00 39.83 -12.39
N PHE A 570 -2.00 38.95 -12.34
CA PHE A 570 -2.00 37.77 -11.49
C PHE A 570 -1.46 38.15 -10.10
N GLU A 571 -2.25 37.95 -9.05
CA GLU A 571 -1.74 37.90 -7.68
C GLU A 571 -1.53 36.43 -7.28
N THR A 572 -0.27 36.07 -7.06
CA THR A 572 0.15 34.84 -6.39
C THR A 572 0.07 35.05 -4.89
N GLY A 573 -0.84 34.33 -4.22
CA GLY A 573 -0.91 34.23 -2.77
C GLY A 573 0.04 33.16 -2.24
N VAL A 574 0.85 33.59 -1.26
CA VAL A 574 1.86 32.86 -0.47
C VAL A 574 1.30 31.62 0.23
#